data_AF-A0A0K9PD12-F1
#
_entry.id   AF-A0A0K9PD12-F1
#
_cell.length_a   1.000
_cell.length_b   1.000
_cell.length_c   1.000
_cell.angle_alpha   90.00
_cell.angle_beta   90.00
_cell.angle_gamma   90.00
#
_symmetry.space_group_name_H-M   'P 1'
#
loop_
_entity.id
_entity.type
_entity.pdbx_description
1 polymer ?
#
loop_
_entity_poly.entity_id
_entity_poly.type
_entity_poly.pdbx_seq_one_letter_code
_entity_poly.pdbx_strand_id
1 'polypeptide(L)'
;MVAVGPTMVVIAFMFFVRPVGGHLQIRSSDDSAFTFIYSLCLLLAAYLMGVMLLQDLVELNYVVVVVFTLILFVLLLLPIAIPLISSCFLDPTATPTGEESEREQLLPKVEVGRHGDGQSDDKALSIVLSDIEDERLRGNDSLPLTTEQDMQRHKRIAQLQARLIQTYSSGAVKVHRRRKRGPRRGEDFTLRQALIKADFWLLFFSLMLGSGSGLTVIDNLGQMSESAGYDQPHIFVSLISIFNFLGRVGGGYFSELIITKKAFPRPAALSVAQFLMAIGHFMFAMAWPGTMYVSTLLVGLGYGAHWAIVPASASELFGLRNFGALYNFLTIANPAGSLLFSGIVASYIYDSEAEKQAGGFRPSSVLGLFLTSDEPLVCMGRSCFFLTSLMLSGLCIVAAILTIILVFRTRTVYTHLYGNSSV
;
A
#
# COMPACT_ATOMS: atom_id res chain seq x y z
N MET A 1 8.77 -20.22 -13.04
CA MET A 1 7.67 -20.61 -12.11
C MET A 1 7.67 -19.73 -10.84
N VAL A 2 8.80 -19.56 -10.16
CA VAL A 2 8.89 -18.80 -8.88
C VAL A 2 8.48 -17.33 -8.98
N ALA A 3 8.77 -16.64 -10.11
CA ALA A 3 8.38 -15.24 -10.29
C ALA A 3 6.88 -15.01 -10.61
N VAL A 4 6.19 -16.02 -11.17
CA VAL A 4 4.81 -15.89 -11.67
C VAL A 4 3.77 -16.42 -10.67
N GLY A 5 4.16 -17.38 -9.82
CA GLY A 5 3.28 -17.92 -8.78
C GLY A 5 2.70 -16.85 -7.85
N PRO A 6 3.52 -15.99 -7.22
CA PRO A 6 3.04 -14.95 -6.32
C PRO A 6 2.10 -13.95 -7.00
N THR A 7 2.36 -13.55 -8.24
CA THR A 7 1.49 -12.60 -8.97
C THR A 7 0.13 -13.20 -9.29
N MET A 8 0.09 -14.47 -9.69
CA MET A 8 -1.18 -15.16 -9.95
C MET A 8 -2.03 -15.29 -8.69
N VAL A 9 -1.41 -15.62 -7.55
CA VAL A 9 -2.11 -15.69 -6.25
C VAL A 9 -2.65 -14.31 -5.86
N VAL A 10 -1.84 -13.25 -5.95
CA VAL A 10 -2.28 -11.88 -5.62
C VAL A 10 -3.46 -11.44 -6.49
N ILE A 11 -3.40 -11.65 -7.81
CA ILE A 11 -4.49 -11.29 -8.73
C ILE A 11 -5.77 -12.09 -8.42
N ALA A 12 -5.64 -13.39 -8.13
CA ALA A 12 -6.78 -14.24 -7.81
C ALA A 12 -7.47 -13.81 -6.50
N PHE A 13 -6.71 -13.51 -5.45
CA PHE A 13 -7.26 -13.17 -4.13
C PHE A 13 -7.70 -11.71 -3.99
N MET A 14 -7.29 -10.83 -4.91
CA MET A 14 -7.64 -9.41 -4.89
C MET A 14 -9.15 -9.14 -4.87
N PHE A 15 -9.95 -10.01 -5.51
CA PHE A 15 -11.41 -9.86 -5.56
C PHE A 15 -12.14 -10.34 -4.29
N PHE A 16 -11.45 -11.06 -3.41
CA PHE A 16 -12.01 -11.58 -2.16
C PHE A 16 -11.79 -10.63 -0.97
N VAL A 17 -10.96 -9.59 -1.14
CA VAL A 17 -10.70 -8.61 -0.09
C VAL A 17 -11.93 -7.71 0.08
N ARG A 18 -12.64 -7.88 1.20
CA ARG A 18 -13.81 -7.05 1.53
C ARG A 18 -13.37 -5.62 1.90
N PRO A 19 -14.15 -4.61 1.51
CA PRO A 19 -13.88 -3.23 1.92
C PRO A 19 -14.02 -3.08 3.44
N VAL A 20 -13.05 -2.42 4.06
CA VAL A 20 -13.12 -2.05 5.47
C VAL A 20 -14.11 -0.89 5.59
N GLY A 21 -15.12 -1.01 6.45
CA GLY A 21 -16.00 0.12 6.75
C GLY A 21 -15.19 1.26 7.36
N GLY A 22 -15.54 2.50 7.05
CA GLY A 22 -14.73 3.67 7.40
C GLY A 22 -14.49 3.87 8.90
N HIS A 23 -13.85 4.98 9.25
CA HIS A 23 -13.34 5.36 10.58
C HIS A 23 -14.27 5.17 11.81
N LEU A 24 -15.56 4.88 11.60
CA LEU A 24 -16.56 4.60 12.63
C LEU A 24 -16.61 3.14 13.08
N GLN A 25 -15.78 2.25 12.52
CA GLN A 25 -15.80 0.82 12.78
C GLN A 25 -14.53 0.30 13.47
N ILE A 26 -13.78 1.17 14.17
CA ILE A 26 -12.67 0.75 15.04
C ILE A 26 -13.28 -0.03 16.20
N ARG A 27 -13.08 -1.35 16.19
CA ARG A 27 -13.63 -2.26 17.20
C ARG A 27 -12.54 -2.51 18.24
N SER A 28 -12.86 -2.63 19.53
CA SER A 28 -11.82 -2.90 20.55
C SER A 28 -11.07 -4.23 20.33
N SER A 29 -11.64 -5.14 19.53
CA SER A 29 -11.00 -6.36 19.05
C SER A 29 -9.87 -6.14 18.04
N ASP A 30 -9.79 -4.94 17.43
CA ASP A 30 -8.80 -4.66 16.38
C ASP A 30 -7.42 -4.42 16.99
N ASP A 31 -7.34 -3.77 18.15
CA ASP A 31 -6.08 -3.56 18.87
C ASP A 31 -5.49 -4.87 19.37
N SER A 32 -6.33 -5.80 19.86
CA SER A 32 -5.87 -7.12 20.32
C SER A 32 -5.46 -8.00 19.14
N ALA A 33 -6.20 -7.98 18.04
CA ALA A 33 -5.81 -8.65 16.80
C ALA A 33 -4.51 -8.09 16.21
N PHE A 34 -4.35 -6.77 16.20
CA PHE A 34 -3.13 -6.10 15.74
C PHE A 34 -1.92 -6.47 16.60
N THR A 35 -2.08 -6.41 17.93
CA THR A 35 -1.02 -6.80 18.88
C THR A 35 -0.65 -8.27 18.74
N PHE A 36 -1.64 -9.15 18.53
CA PHE A 36 -1.40 -10.58 18.29
C PHE A 36 -0.60 -10.81 17.00
N ILE A 37 -1.02 -10.21 15.87
CA ILE A 37 -0.32 -10.36 14.58
C ILE A 37 1.12 -9.86 14.72
N TYR A 38 1.30 -8.70 15.36
CA TYR A 38 2.64 -8.12 15.53
C TYR A 38 3.54 -8.97 16.41
N SER A 39 3.02 -9.48 17.54
CA SER A 39 3.75 -10.38 18.44
C SER A 39 4.13 -11.67 17.74
N LEU A 40 3.22 -12.22 16.93
CA LEU A 40 3.47 -13.42 16.13
C LEU A 40 4.53 -13.16 15.05
N CYS A 41 4.52 -12.00 14.38
CA CYS A 41 5.57 -11.62 13.43
C CYS A 41 6.94 -11.51 14.11
N LEU A 42 7.01 -10.94 15.32
CA LEU A 42 8.25 -10.87 16.10
C LEU A 42 8.73 -12.26 16.52
N LEU A 43 7.81 -13.13 16.97
CA LEU A 43 8.11 -14.51 17.31
C LEU A 43 8.65 -15.27 16.09
N LEU A 44 8.00 -15.12 14.93
CA LEU A 44 8.41 -15.72 13.67
C LEU A 44 9.81 -15.23 13.26
N ALA A 45 10.09 -13.93 13.41
CA ALA A 45 11.41 -13.36 13.12
C ALA A 45 12.50 -13.91 14.05
N ALA A 46 12.23 -13.98 15.36
CA ALA A 46 13.15 -14.56 16.34
C ALA A 46 13.37 -16.06 16.08
N TYR A 47 12.31 -16.79 15.71
CA TYR A 47 12.35 -18.20 15.35
C TYR A 47 13.23 -18.44 14.12
N LEU A 48 12.98 -17.70 13.03
CA LEU A 48 13.77 -17.79 11.80
C LEU A 48 15.26 -17.48 12.07
N MET A 49 15.54 -16.44 12.85
CA MET A 49 16.90 -16.10 13.24
C MET A 49 17.56 -17.24 14.03
N GLY A 50 16.86 -17.82 15.01
CA GLY A 50 17.36 -18.92 15.82
C GLY A 50 17.64 -20.18 15.01
N VAL A 51 16.73 -20.56 14.10
CA VAL A 51 16.91 -21.73 13.23
C VAL A 51 18.07 -21.53 12.26
N MET A 52 18.19 -20.35 11.62
CA MET A 52 19.32 -20.09 10.72
C MET A 52 20.66 -20.11 11.44
N LEU A 53 20.76 -19.51 12.63
CA LEU A 53 21.99 -19.55 13.43
C LEU A 53 22.31 -20.97 13.88
N LEU A 54 21.31 -21.75 14.30
CA LEU A 54 21.54 -23.13 14.76
C LEU A 54 22.02 -24.02 13.61
N GLN A 55 21.47 -23.84 12.41
CA GLN A 55 21.86 -24.60 11.22
C GLN A 55 23.27 -24.23 10.71
N ASP A 56 23.72 -23.01 10.97
CA ASP A 56 25.07 -22.54 10.61
C ASP A 56 26.13 -22.98 11.65
N LEU A 57 25.75 -23.06 12.94
CA LEU A 57 26.65 -23.43 14.03
C LEU A 57 26.73 -24.94 14.30
N VAL A 58 25.71 -25.71 13.89
CA VAL A 58 25.58 -27.14 14.20
C VAL A 58 25.09 -27.91 12.96
N GLU A 59 25.74 -29.02 12.65
CA GLU A 59 25.24 -29.98 11.65
C GLU A 59 23.97 -30.67 12.18
N LEU A 60 22.81 -30.15 11.76
CA LEU A 60 21.51 -30.68 12.16
C LEU A 60 21.14 -31.91 11.33
N ASN A 61 20.62 -32.94 11.99
CA ASN A 61 20.04 -34.09 11.33
C ASN A 61 18.83 -33.67 10.46
N TYR A 62 18.66 -34.31 9.30
CA TYR A 62 17.53 -34.10 8.39
C TYR A 62 16.17 -34.09 9.10
N VAL A 63 15.96 -35.00 10.07
CA VAL A 63 14.72 -35.06 10.85
C VAL A 63 14.46 -33.77 11.63
N VAL A 64 15.50 -33.18 12.22
CA VAL A 64 15.40 -31.95 13.00
C VAL A 64 15.09 -30.76 12.09
N VAL A 65 15.73 -30.69 10.91
CA VAL A 65 15.44 -29.67 9.90
C VAL A 65 14.00 -29.76 9.40
N VAL A 66 13.47 -30.98 9.18
CA VAL A 66 12.06 -31.19 8.82
C VAL A 66 11.12 -30.72 9.94
N VAL A 67 11.42 -31.03 11.21
CA VAL A 67 10.62 -30.56 12.35
C VAL A 67 10.61 -29.03 12.44
N PHE A 68 11.77 -28.38 12.31
CA PHE A 68 11.84 -26.91 12.29
C PHE A 68 11.05 -26.31 11.12
N THR A 69 11.07 -26.96 9.96
CA THR A 69 10.30 -26.53 8.80
C THR A 69 8.79 -26.67 9.04
N LEU A 70 8.34 -27.76 9.68
CA LEU A 70 6.93 -27.94 10.03
C LEU A 70 6.44 -26.89 11.03
N ILE A 71 7.23 -26.59 12.07
CA ILE A 71 6.92 -25.52 13.03
C ILE A 71 6.83 -24.16 12.32
N LEU A 72 7.74 -23.88 11.38
CA LEU A 72 7.70 -22.66 10.57
C LEU A 72 6.38 -22.54 9.81
N PHE A 73 5.93 -23.61 9.16
CA PHE A 73 4.65 -23.61 8.44
C PHE A 73 3.46 -23.35 9.37
N VAL A 74 3.45 -23.93 10.58
CA VAL A 74 2.39 -23.66 11.56
C VAL A 74 2.38 -22.18 11.96
N LEU A 75 3.54 -21.60 12.29
CA LEU A 75 3.66 -20.18 12.65
C LEU A 75 3.26 -19.25 11.48
N LEU A 76 3.54 -19.62 10.23
CA LEU A 76 3.14 -18.88 9.04
C LEU A 76 1.63 -18.95 8.74
N LEU A 77 0.95 -20.02 9.12
CA LEU A 77 -0.50 -20.19 8.93
C LEU A 77 -1.32 -19.56 10.05
N LEU A 78 -0.74 -19.37 11.24
CA LEU A 78 -1.43 -18.81 12.40
C LEU A 78 -2.06 -17.41 12.17
N PRO A 79 -1.48 -16.46 11.39
CA PRO A 79 -2.14 -15.19 11.09
C PRO A 79 -3.44 -15.33 10.30
N ILE A 80 -3.63 -16.44 9.56
CA ILE A 80 -4.85 -16.73 8.79
C ILE A 80 -6.01 -17.10 9.74
N ALA A 81 -5.70 -17.58 10.95
CA ALA A 81 -6.72 -17.90 11.95
C ALA A 81 -7.54 -16.66 12.33
N ILE A 82 -6.96 -15.46 12.36
CA ILE A 82 -7.70 -14.24 12.73
C ILE A 82 -8.83 -13.92 11.73
N PRO A 83 -8.57 -13.80 10.41
CA PRO A 83 -9.63 -13.63 9.42
C PRO A 83 -10.67 -14.76 9.43
N LEU A 84 -10.25 -16.00 9.66
CA LEU A 84 -11.15 -17.15 9.72
C LEU A 84 -12.05 -17.10 10.94
N ILE A 85 -11.50 -16.81 12.12
CA ILE A 85 -12.25 -16.63 13.36
C ILE A 85 -13.18 -15.42 13.21
N SER A 86 -12.72 -14.30 12.67
CA SER A 86 -13.60 -13.14 12.44
C SER A 86 -14.70 -13.43 11.43
N SER A 87 -14.48 -14.31 10.45
CA SER A 87 -15.49 -14.66 9.43
C SER A 87 -16.45 -15.75 9.90
N CYS A 88 -15.98 -16.70 10.73
CA CYS A 88 -16.79 -17.79 11.27
C CYS A 88 -17.56 -17.39 12.54
N PHE A 89 -17.05 -16.46 13.33
CA PHE A 89 -17.69 -15.96 14.56
C PHE A 89 -18.42 -14.61 14.38
N LEU A 90 -18.39 -14.01 13.18
CA LEU A 90 -19.34 -12.97 12.76
C LEU A 90 -20.29 -13.47 11.66
N ASP A 91 -21.11 -14.46 12.02
CA ASP A 91 -22.53 -14.42 11.68
C ASP A 91 -23.29 -15.12 12.81
N PRO A 92 -23.72 -14.32 13.80
CA PRO A 92 -25.09 -14.50 14.25
C PRO A 92 -25.73 -13.13 14.40
N THR A 93 -26.71 -12.84 13.53
CA THR A 93 -27.72 -11.79 13.77
C THR A 93 -27.16 -10.49 14.34
N ALA A 94 -26.79 -9.56 13.47
CA ALA A 94 -26.98 -8.16 13.79
C ALA A 94 -28.50 -7.86 13.79
N THR A 95 -29.25 -8.49 14.70
CA THR A 95 -30.30 -7.74 15.39
C THR A 95 -29.56 -6.63 16.14
N PRO A 96 -29.92 -5.35 15.93
CA PRO A 96 -29.33 -4.27 16.69
C PRO A 96 -29.57 -4.59 18.16
N THR A 97 -28.49 -4.74 18.92
CA THR A 97 -28.56 -4.92 20.37
C THR A 97 -29.16 -3.65 20.95
N GLY A 98 -30.47 -3.71 21.17
CA GLY A 98 -31.02 -3.48 22.50
C GLY A 98 -30.77 -2.11 23.14
N GLU A 99 -30.85 -1.02 22.38
CA GLU A 99 -31.34 0.27 22.92
C GLU A 99 -32.39 0.95 22.01
N GLU A 100 -32.70 0.39 20.83
CA GLU A 100 -33.65 1.01 19.88
C GLU A 100 -34.99 0.27 19.71
N SER A 101 -35.21 -0.89 20.37
CA SER A 101 -36.41 -1.71 20.12
C SER A 101 -37.67 -1.32 20.90
N GLU A 102 -37.62 -0.36 21.84
CA GLU A 102 -38.84 0.06 22.59
C GLU A 102 -39.52 1.32 22.04
N ARG A 103 -38.97 1.99 21.02
CA ARG A 103 -39.57 3.22 20.47
C ARG A 103 -40.31 3.07 19.14
N GLU A 104 -40.19 1.94 18.44
CA GLU A 104 -40.71 1.79 17.07
C GLU A 104 -42.01 0.95 16.97
N GLN A 105 -42.78 0.85 18.05
CA GLN A 105 -44.13 0.26 18.02
C GLN A 105 -45.28 1.25 18.30
N LEU A 106 -44.98 2.53 18.48
CA LEU A 106 -46.00 3.56 18.68
C LEU A 106 -45.80 4.67 17.66
N LEU A 107 -46.40 4.53 16.47
CA LEU A 107 -47.10 5.59 15.69
C LEU A 107 -47.43 5.06 14.28
N PRO A 108 -48.53 5.54 13.65
CA PRO A 108 -49.22 4.83 12.58
C PRO A 108 -48.65 5.11 11.19
N LYS A 109 -48.66 4.08 10.33
CA LYS A 109 -48.36 4.17 8.89
C LYS A 109 -49.36 5.10 8.19
N VAL A 110 -48.86 6.16 7.54
CA VAL A 110 -49.56 6.87 6.47
C VAL A 110 -48.81 6.61 5.17
N GLU A 111 -49.45 5.91 4.23
CA GLU A 111 -48.95 5.68 2.87
C GLU A 111 -49.24 6.89 1.99
N VAL A 112 -48.21 7.43 1.32
CA VAL A 112 -48.37 8.26 0.12
C VAL A 112 -47.34 7.82 -0.93
N GLY A 113 -47.80 7.64 -2.16
CA GLY A 113 -47.12 6.88 -3.23
C GLY A 113 -46.00 7.59 -4.02
N ARG A 114 -45.21 6.70 -4.66
CA ARG A 114 -44.12 6.83 -5.67
C ARG A 114 -44.02 8.10 -6.54
N HIS A 115 -42.78 8.63 -6.70
CA HIS A 115 -41.83 8.24 -7.78
C HIS A 115 -40.49 9.02 -7.70
N GLY A 116 -39.34 8.33 -7.86
CA GLY A 116 -38.04 8.93 -8.22
C GLY A 116 -36.93 8.86 -7.15
N ASP A 117 -35.72 8.48 -7.58
CA ASP A 117 -34.54 8.12 -6.77
C ASP A 117 -33.93 9.31 -5.98
N GLY A 118 -34.37 9.49 -4.73
CA GLY A 118 -33.93 10.55 -3.79
C GLY A 118 -34.17 10.23 -2.30
N GLN A 119 -34.26 8.94 -1.96
CA GLN A 119 -35.03 8.47 -0.80
C GLN A 119 -34.38 8.69 0.58
N SER A 120 -33.08 8.99 0.66
CA SER A 120 -32.41 9.30 1.95
C SER A 120 -32.56 10.75 2.36
N ASP A 121 -32.51 11.66 1.38
CA ASP A 121 -32.44 13.09 1.61
C ASP A 121 -33.85 13.67 1.82
N ASP A 122 -34.86 13.14 1.14
CA ASP A 122 -36.26 13.54 1.35
C ASP A 122 -36.78 13.12 2.74
N LYS A 123 -36.31 11.98 3.26
CA LYS A 123 -36.68 11.47 4.59
C LYS A 123 -36.12 12.35 5.72
N ALA A 124 -34.88 12.80 5.60
CA ALA A 124 -34.27 13.68 6.59
C ALA A 124 -34.93 15.06 6.62
N LEU A 125 -35.28 15.61 5.45
CA LEU A 125 -36.01 16.87 5.35
C LEU A 125 -37.43 16.76 5.93
N SER A 126 -38.14 15.64 5.70
CA SER A 126 -39.45 15.41 6.29
C SER A 126 -39.41 15.26 7.81
N ILE A 127 -38.35 14.64 8.36
CA ILE A 127 -38.15 14.48 9.80
C ILE A 127 -37.86 15.82 10.47
N VAL A 128 -36.99 16.65 9.88
CA VAL A 128 -36.70 17.99 10.40
C VAL A 128 -37.92 18.90 10.31
N LEU A 129 -38.77 18.75 9.28
CA LEU A 129 -40.03 19.51 9.18
C LEU A 129 -41.06 19.04 10.22
N SER A 130 -41.15 17.73 10.48
CA SER A 130 -42.07 17.17 11.48
C SER A 130 -41.67 17.54 12.91
N ASP A 131 -40.38 17.56 13.23
CA ASP A 131 -39.89 17.94 14.57
C ASP A 131 -40.20 19.42 14.89
N ILE A 132 -40.18 20.29 13.87
CA ILE A 132 -40.53 21.72 14.01
C ILE A 132 -42.06 21.91 14.13
N GLU A 133 -42.87 21.06 13.48
CA GLU A 133 -44.32 21.05 13.67
C GLU A 133 -44.73 20.52 15.06
N ASP A 134 -44.01 19.55 15.61
CA ASP A 134 -44.23 19.02 16.96
C ASP A 134 -43.85 20.02 18.07
N GLU A 135 -42.79 20.82 17.89
CA GLU A 135 -42.46 21.93 18.81
C GLU A 135 -43.57 23.02 18.82
N ARG A 136 -44.23 23.23 17.69
CA ARG A 136 -45.34 24.20 17.56
C ARG A 136 -46.60 23.72 18.30
N LEU A 137 -46.86 22.42 18.33
CA LEU A 137 -47.99 21.82 19.05
C LEU A 137 -47.77 21.80 20.58
N ARG A 138 -46.50 21.70 21.03
CA ARG A 138 -46.14 21.72 22.46
C ARG A 138 -46.09 23.13 23.08
N GLY A 139 -46.03 24.19 22.27
CA GLY A 139 -45.85 25.58 22.73
C GLY A 139 -47.14 26.38 23.00
N ASN A 140 -48.32 25.74 23.03
CA ASN A 140 -49.61 26.43 23.12
C ASN A 140 -50.03 26.86 24.55
N ASP A 141 -49.18 26.69 25.57
CA ASP A 141 -49.50 27.05 26.97
C ASP A 141 -49.10 28.49 27.36
N SER A 142 -49.17 29.46 26.45
CA SER A 142 -48.96 30.87 26.80
C SER A 142 -50.08 31.78 26.29
N LEU A 143 -50.38 32.81 27.10
CA LEU A 143 -51.49 33.78 26.99
C LEU A 143 -51.90 34.16 25.56
N PRO A 144 -53.19 34.53 25.34
CA PRO A 144 -53.69 34.88 24.01
C PRO A 144 -52.92 36.07 23.41
N LEU A 145 -52.20 35.81 22.32
CA LEU A 145 -51.56 36.82 21.50
C LEU A 145 -52.61 37.60 20.70
N THR A 146 -52.35 38.87 20.41
CA THR A 146 -53.21 39.65 19.50
C THR A 146 -53.07 39.13 18.08
N THR A 147 -54.14 39.22 17.27
CA THR A 147 -54.23 38.66 15.92
C THR A 147 -53.09 39.12 14.98
N GLU A 148 -52.52 40.31 15.21
CA GLU A 148 -51.35 40.82 14.47
C GLU A 148 -50.04 40.12 14.83
N GLN A 149 -49.83 39.76 16.10
CA GLN A 149 -48.60 39.11 16.58
C GLN A 149 -48.52 37.66 16.10
N ASP A 150 -49.65 36.95 16.08
CA ASP A 150 -49.73 35.60 15.53
C ASP A 150 -49.43 35.59 14.02
N MET A 151 -49.98 36.54 13.27
CA MET A 151 -49.72 36.65 11.83
C MET A 151 -48.22 36.90 11.55
N GLN A 152 -47.55 37.72 12.37
CA GLN A 152 -46.11 37.95 12.23
C GLN A 152 -45.27 36.72 12.57
N ARG A 153 -45.65 35.94 13.59
CA ARG A 153 -44.98 34.68 13.96
C ARG A 153 -45.07 33.64 12.84
N HIS A 154 -46.26 33.47 12.27
CA HIS A 154 -46.49 32.57 11.13
C HIS A 154 -45.65 32.97 9.90
N LYS A 155 -45.54 34.27 9.62
CA LYS A 155 -44.71 34.78 8.51
C LYS A 155 -43.22 34.51 8.72
N ARG A 156 -42.71 34.64 9.96
CA ARG A 156 -41.31 34.31 10.28
C ARG A 156 -41.01 32.82 10.17
N ILE A 157 -41.92 31.96 10.64
CA ILE A 157 -41.78 30.50 10.55
C ILE A 157 -41.74 30.06 9.08
N ALA A 158 -42.65 30.58 8.25
CA ALA A 158 -42.66 30.29 6.81
C ALA A 158 -41.36 30.75 6.11
N GLN A 159 -40.81 31.90 6.49
CA GLN A 159 -39.52 32.38 5.97
C GLN A 159 -38.32 31.51 6.40
N LEU A 160 -38.32 31.01 7.64
CA LEU A 160 -37.28 30.12 8.15
C LEU A 160 -37.33 28.76 7.44
N GLN A 161 -38.52 28.18 7.25
CA GLN A 161 -38.72 26.95 6.50
C GLN A 161 -38.25 27.10 5.04
N ALA A 162 -38.59 28.21 4.38
CA ALA A 162 -38.12 28.49 3.02
C ALA A 162 -36.59 28.58 2.93
N ARG A 163 -35.93 29.21 3.91
CA ARG A 163 -34.45 29.27 3.96
C ARG A 163 -33.83 27.89 4.20
N LEU A 164 -34.39 27.09 5.10
CA LEU A 164 -33.93 25.72 5.37
C LEU A 164 -34.00 24.86 4.09
N ILE A 165 -35.15 24.86 3.40
CA ILE A 165 -35.33 24.14 2.13
C ILE A 165 -34.35 24.65 1.06
N GLN A 166 -34.09 25.96 1.00
CA GLN A 166 -33.13 26.51 0.05
C GLN A 166 -31.67 26.11 0.37
N THR A 167 -31.29 26.09 1.64
CA THR A 167 -29.96 25.61 2.07
C THR A 167 -29.81 24.11 1.84
N TYR A 168 -30.87 23.34 2.06
CA TYR A 168 -30.90 21.90 1.85
C TYR A 168 -30.80 21.57 0.36
N SER A 169 -31.64 22.17 -0.48
CA SER A 169 -31.59 21.99 -1.94
C SER A 169 -30.25 22.45 -2.53
N SER A 170 -29.69 23.58 -2.07
CA SER A 170 -28.36 24.02 -2.48
C SER A 170 -27.25 23.06 -2.03
N GLY A 171 -27.39 22.46 -0.85
CA GLY A 171 -26.51 21.41 -0.32
C GLY A 171 -26.62 20.11 -1.13
N ALA A 172 -27.84 19.64 -1.36
CA ALA A 172 -28.17 18.46 -2.14
C ALA A 172 -27.69 18.59 -3.59
N VAL A 173 -27.90 19.74 -4.25
CA VAL A 173 -27.39 20.01 -5.60
C VAL A 173 -25.85 19.99 -5.62
N LYS A 174 -25.19 20.52 -4.58
CA LYS A 174 -23.72 20.43 -4.44
C LYS A 174 -23.26 18.99 -4.24
N VAL A 175 -23.96 18.18 -3.45
CA VAL A 175 -23.65 16.75 -3.24
C VAL A 175 -23.88 15.94 -4.52
N HIS A 176 -24.99 16.16 -5.22
CA HIS A 176 -25.32 15.47 -6.46
C HIS A 176 -24.32 15.81 -7.58
N ARG A 177 -23.90 17.08 -7.68
CA ARG A 177 -22.85 17.53 -8.61
C ARG A 177 -21.46 17.02 -8.20
N ARG A 178 -21.19 16.81 -6.91
CA ARG A 178 -19.97 16.15 -6.39
C ARG A 178 -19.96 14.65 -6.75
N ARG A 179 -21.08 13.95 -6.57
CA ARG A 179 -21.22 12.52 -6.91
C ARG A 179 -20.97 12.24 -8.39
N LYS A 180 -21.38 13.15 -9.29
CA LYS A 180 -21.10 13.07 -10.73
C LYS A 180 -19.63 13.31 -11.14
N ARG A 181 -18.82 13.98 -10.31
CA ARG A 181 -17.41 14.31 -10.64
C ARG A 181 -16.40 13.26 -10.14
N GLY A 182 -16.86 12.21 -9.47
CA GLY A 182 -16.03 11.19 -8.84
C GLY A 182 -15.29 11.70 -7.59
N PRO A 183 -14.68 10.79 -6.80
CA PRO A 183 -13.97 11.17 -5.58
C PRO A 183 -12.77 12.06 -5.86
N ARG A 184 -12.52 13.01 -4.95
CA ARG A 184 -11.31 13.83 -4.93
C ARG A 184 -10.18 13.05 -4.28
N ARG A 185 -8.93 13.43 -4.58
CA ARG A 185 -7.74 12.84 -3.94
C ARG A 185 -7.84 12.97 -2.42
N GLY A 186 -7.55 11.90 -1.69
CA GLY A 186 -7.73 11.81 -0.24
C GLY A 186 -9.12 11.38 0.22
N GLU A 187 -10.09 11.24 -0.68
CA GLU A 187 -11.36 10.57 -0.40
C GLU A 187 -11.25 9.07 -0.71
N ASP A 188 -12.24 8.26 -0.31
CA ASP A 188 -12.24 6.82 -0.58
C ASP A 188 -12.52 6.51 -2.05
N PHE A 189 -11.52 5.92 -2.73
CA PHE A 189 -11.66 5.44 -4.10
C PHE A 189 -12.10 3.98 -4.13
N THR A 190 -12.92 3.64 -5.11
CA THR A 190 -13.05 2.25 -5.57
C THR A 190 -11.89 1.89 -6.50
N LEU A 191 -11.53 0.60 -6.58
CA LEU A 191 -10.46 0.11 -7.44
C LEU A 191 -10.54 0.66 -8.87
N ARG A 192 -11.71 0.52 -9.50
CA ARG A 192 -11.94 1.01 -10.87
C ARG A 192 -11.73 2.51 -11.00
N GLN A 193 -12.15 3.29 -10.00
CA GLN A 193 -11.97 4.75 -10.01
C GLN A 193 -10.50 5.14 -9.85
N ALA A 194 -9.74 4.43 -9.01
CA ALA A 194 -8.31 4.68 -8.83
C ALA A 194 -7.51 4.33 -10.09
N LEU A 195 -7.80 3.21 -10.76
CA LEU A 195 -7.12 2.78 -11.98
C LEU A 195 -7.31 3.74 -13.17
N ILE A 196 -8.34 4.59 -13.15
CA ILE A 196 -8.54 5.62 -14.18
C ILE A 196 -7.67 6.87 -13.89
N LYS A 197 -7.18 7.05 -12.66
CA LYS A 197 -6.40 8.23 -12.26
C LYS A 197 -4.94 8.10 -12.69
N ALA A 198 -4.40 9.16 -13.29
CA ALA A 198 -2.99 9.26 -13.63
C ALA A 198 -2.06 9.11 -12.41
N ASP A 199 -2.50 9.57 -11.23
CA ASP A 199 -1.67 9.52 -10.02
C ASP A 199 -1.40 8.08 -9.55
N PHE A 200 -2.34 7.16 -9.83
CA PHE A 200 -2.17 5.74 -9.57
C PHE A 200 -1.07 5.15 -10.46
N TRP A 201 -1.11 5.45 -11.75
CA TRP A 201 -0.11 4.98 -12.71
C TRP A 201 1.26 5.60 -12.49
N LEU A 202 1.32 6.87 -12.09
CA LEU A 202 2.57 7.51 -11.69
C LEU A 202 3.22 6.77 -10.52
N LEU A 203 2.43 6.42 -9.49
CA LEU A 203 2.91 5.65 -8.35
C LEU A 203 3.28 4.22 -8.75
N PHE A 204 2.47 3.57 -9.59
CA PHE A 204 2.70 2.20 -10.07
C PHE A 204 3.99 2.08 -10.88
N PHE A 205 4.18 2.92 -11.90
CA PHE A 205 5.39 2.87 -12.73
C PHE A 205 6.62 3.33 -11.95
N SER A 206 6.49 4.36 -11.11
CA SER A 206 7.57 4.73 -10.18
C SER A 206 7.99 3.55 -9.31
N LEU A 207 7.02 2.83 -8.72
CA LEU A 207 7.29 1.67 -7.90
C LEU A 207 7.98 0.59 -8.74
N MET A 208 7.38 0.20 -9.87
CA MET A 208 7.92 -0.82 -10.77
C MET A 208 9.39 -0.55 -11.13
N LEU A 209 9.73 0.69 -11.49
CA LEU A 209 11.09 1.09 -11.84
C LEU A 209 12.01 1.15 -10.60
N GLY A 210 11.59 1.84 -9.54
CA GLY A 210 12.40 2.05 -8.33
C GLY A 210 12.59 0.76 -7.53
N SER A 211 11.51 0.18 -6.99
CA SER A 211 11.63 -1.04 -6.19
C SER A 211 12.00 -2.27 -7.02
N GLY A 212 11.61 -2.34 -8.30
CA GLY A 212 12.05 -3.41 -9.19
C GLY A 212 13.56 -3.42 -9.39
N SER A 213 14.20 -2.24 -9.51
CA SER A 213 15.66 -2.14 -9.60
C SER A 213 16.37 -2.57 -8.31
N GLY A 214 15.83 -2.19 -7.14
CA GLY A 214 16.35 -2.64 -5.85
C GLY A 214 16.20 -4.14 -5.64
N LEU A 215 15.05 -4.71 -6.04
CA LEU A 215 14.80 -6.15 -6.00
C LEU A 215 15.75 -6.91 -6.93
N THR A 216 16.06 -6.36 -8.11
CA THR A 216 17.06 -6.94 -9.03
C THR A 216 18.43 -7.09 -8.39
N VAL A 217 18.87 -6.08 -7.62
CA VAL A 217 20.13 -6.18 -6.87
C VAL A 217 20.03 -7.24 -5.79
N ILE A 218 18.92 -7.30 -5.04
CA ILE A 218 18.75 -8.32 -3.98
C ILE A 218 18.79 -9.73 -4.56
N ASP A 219 18.10 -9.96 -5.68
CA ASP A 219 18.00 -11.28 -6.33
C ASP A 219 19.37 -11.77 -6.84
N ASN A 220 20.23 -10.85 -7.31
CA ASN A 220 21.52 -11.18 -7.91
C ASN A 220 22.73 -10.80 -7.05
N LEU A 221 22.54 -10.33 -5.81
CA LEU A 221 23.61 -9.72 -5.02
C LEU A 221 24.79 -10.67 -4.80
N GLY A 222 24.49 -11.96 -4.60
CA GLY A 222 25.49 -13.01 -4.46
C GLY A 222 26.41 -13.07 -5.68
N GLN A 223 25.81 -13.27 -6.86
CA GLN A 223 26.53 -13.31 -8.15
C GLN A 223 27.23 -11.99 -8.48
N MET A 224 26.63 -10.84 -8.15
CA MET A 224 27.25 -9.53 -8.32
C MET A 224 28.53 -9.40 -7.46
N SER A 225 28.51 -9.89 -6.23
CA SER A 225 29.68 -9.84 -5.35
C SER A 225 30.77 -10.83 -5.77
N GLU A 226 30.40 -12.03 -6.19
CA GLU A 226 31.33 -13.06 -6.66
C GLU A 226 32.02 -12.61 -7.96
N SER A 227 31.25 -12.13 -8.95
CA SER A 227 31.81 -11.60 -10.20
C SER A 227 32.70 -10.37 -9.98
N ALA A 228 32.47 -9.59 -8.92
CA ALA A 228 33.35 -8.48 -8.54
C ALA A 228 34.65 -8.92 -7.83
N GLY A 229 34.81 -10.22 -7.54
CA GLY A 229 36.01 -10.80 -6.92
C GLY A 229 35.97 -10.89 -5.39
N TYR A 230 34.78 -10.90 -4.78
CA TYR A 230 34.65 -11.10 -3.33
C TYR A 230 34.37 -12.58 -2.99
N ASP A 231 35.21 -13.17 -2.14
CA ASP A 231 35.11 -14.58 -1.73
C ASP A 231 33.96 -14.87 -0.75
N GLN A 232 33.37 -13.83 -0.15
CA GLN A 232 32.35 -13.94 0.90
C GLN A 232 31.04 -13.21 0.54
N PRO A 233 30.24 -13.72 -0.42
CA PRO A 233 28.98 -13.09 -0.85
C PRO A 233 27.95 -12.87 0.27
N HIS A 234 27.95 -13.75 1.27
CA HIS A 234 27.02 -13.72 2.40
C HIS A 234 27.10 -12.41 3.20
N ILE A 235 28.28 -11.76 3.26
CA ILE A 235 28.44 -10.47 3.95
C ILE A 235 27.53 -9.41 3.32
N PHE A 236 27.45 -9.36 2.00
CA PHE A 236 26.61 -8.38 1.29
C PHE A 236 25.12 -8.69 1.45
N VAL A 237 24.74 -9.97 1.48
CA VAL A 237 23.37 -10.41 1.76
C VAL A 237 22.93 -10.01 3.18
N SER A 238 23.81 -10.15 4.17
CA SER A 238 23.56 -9.65 5.54
C SER A 238 23.48 -8.12 5.57
N LEU A 239 24.40 -7.43 4.88
CA LEU A 239 24.47 -5.98 4.85
C LEU A 239 23.20 -5.36 4.25
N ILE A 240 22.74 -5.87 3.10
CA ILE A 240 21.53 -5.38 2.45
C ILE A 240 20.30 -5.60 3.34
N SER A 241 20.26 -6.70 4.10
CA SER A 241 19.17 -7.00 5.02
C SER A 241 19.10 -6.00 6.18
N ILE A 242 20.24 -5.69 6.80
CA ILE A 242 20.33 -4.68 7.87
C ILE A 242 19.88 -3.30 7.36
N PHE A 243 20.42 -2.86 6.23
CA PHE A 243 20.07 -1.56 5.68
C PHE A 243 18.66 -1.51 5.09
N ASN A 244 18.09 -2.63 4.65
CA ASN A 244 16.67 -2.73 4.30
C ASN A 244 15.79 -2.47 5.53
N PHE A 245 16.09 -3.12 6.65
CA PHE A 245 15.38 -2.89 7.90
C PHE A 245 15.49 -1.43 8.36
N LEU A 246 16.71 -0.88 8.40
CA LEU A 246 16.92 0.53 8.75
C LEU A 246 16.22 1.48 7.77
N GLY A 247 16.18 1.13 6.49
CA GLY A 247 15.46 1.87 5.46
C GLY A 247 13.95 1.87 5.70
N ARG A 248 13.36 0.77 6.15
CA ARG A 248 11.93 0.70 6.50
C ARG A 248 11.61 1.58 7.72
N VAL A 249 12.39 1.42 8.79
CA VAL A 249 12.20 2.20 10.03
C VAL A 249 12.43 3.69 9.77
N GLY A 250 13.58 4.02 9.18
CA GLY A 250 13.96 5.38 8.84
C GLY A 250 13.02 6.01 7.83
N GLY A 251 12.69 5.31 6.74
CA GLY A 251 11.78 5.80 5.70
C GLY A 251 10.38 6.11 6.25
N GLY A 252 9.84 5.23 7.11
CA GLY A 252 8.58 5.48 7.80
C GLY A 252 8.66 6.72 8.70
N TYR A 253 9.63 6.75 9.61
CA TYR A 253 9.82 7.84 10.57
C TYR A 253 10.08 9.20 9.90
N PHE A 254 11.00 9.26 8.93
CA PHE A 254 11.30 10.49 8.20
C PHE A 254 10.12 10.95 7.34
N SER A 255 9.36 10.03 6.75
CA SER A 255 8.15 10.41 6.01
C SER A 255 7.11 11.09 6.89
N GLU A 256 6.97 10.62 8.13
CA GLU A 256 6.06 11.22 9.12
C GLU A 256 6.55 12.62 9.52
N LEU A 257 7.84 12.73 9.88
CA LEU A 257 8.44 14.03 10.24
C LEU A 257 8.27 15.08 9.14
N ILE A 258 8.46 14.69 7.87
CA ILE A 258 8.35 15.59 6.72
C ILE A 258 6.92 16.12 6.57
N ILE A 259 5.91 15.28 6.81
CA ILE A 259 4.51 15.72 6.77
C ILE A 259 4.21 16.61 7.96
N THR A 260 4.46 16.15 9.19
CA THR A 260 4.03 16.85 10.41
C THR A 260 4.70 18.22 10.55
N LYS A 261 5.98 18.33 10.15
CA LYS A 261 6.75 19.58 10.33
C LYS A 261 6.76 20.50 9.11
N LYS A 262 6.57 19.97 7.89
CA LYS A 262 6.72 20.76 6.64
C LYS A 262 5.51 20.68 5.71
N ALA A 263 4.46 19.95 6.08
CA ALA A 263 3.27 19.68 5.24
C ALA A 263 3.63 19.21 3.82
N PHE A 264 4.77 18.53 3.67
CA PHE A 264 5.29 18.12 2.37
C PHE A 264 4.83 16.70 2.03
N PRO A 265 4.47 16.40 0.76
CA PRO A 265 3.93 15.09 0.38
C PRO A 265 4.88 13.92 0.68
N ARG A 266 4.36 12.79 1.22
CA ARG A 266 5.14 11.54 1.42
C ARG A 266 5.92 11.07 0.20
N PRO A 267 5.40 11.18 -1.04
CA PRO A 267 6.17 10.81 -2.24
C PRO A 267 7.49 11.57 -2.43
N ALA A 268 7.72 12.66 -1.70
CA ALA A 268 9.01 13.34 -1.70
C ALA A 268 10.09 12.57 -0.93
N ALA A 269 9.74 11.92 0.18
CA ALA A 269 10.66 11.03 0.87
C ALA A 269 11.01 9.82 -0.02
N LEU A 270 10.03 9.37 -0.81
CA LEU A 270 10.22 8.31 -1.81
C LEU A 270 11.17 8.74 -2.93
N SER A 271 11.06 9.97 -3.45
CA SER A 271 11.98 10.46 -4.49
C SER A 271 13.42 10.57 -4.00
N VAL A 272 13.63 10.97 -2.74
CA VAL A 272 14.95 10.97 -2.09
C VAL A 272 15.50 9.54 -1.99
N ALA A 273 14.68 8.58 -1.57
CA ALA A 273 15.08 7.18 -1.50
C ALA A 273 15.48 6.62 -2.89
N GLN A 274 14.72 6.93 -3.94
CA GLN A 274 15.02 6.54 -5.31
C GLN A 274 16.31 7.18 -5.85
N PHE A 275 16.57 8.43 -5.49
CA PHE A 275 17.82 9.10 -5.85
C PHE A 275 19.03 8.48 -5.15
N LEU A 276 18.91 8.12 -3.86
CA LEU A 276 19.94 7.37 -3.15
C LEU A 276 20.21 6.00 -3.79
N MET A 277 19.16 5.29 -4.23
CA MET A 277 19.32 4.06 -4.99
C MET A 277 20.03 4.28 -6.33
N ALA A 278 19.70 5.35 -7.07
CA ALA A 278 20.37 5.68 -8.32
C ALA A 278 21.89 5.84 -8.15
N ILE A 279 22.32 6.51 -7.08
CA ILE A 279 23.73 6.63 -6.70
C ILE A 279 24.32 5.25 -6.39
N GLY A 280 23.64 4.43 -5.60
CA GLY A 280 24.09 3.07 -5.30
C GLY A 280 24.27 2.20 -6.56
N HIS A 281 23.31 2.23 -7.49
CA HIS A 281 23.41 1.53 -8.78
C HIS A 281 24.55 2.04 -9.64
N PHE A 282 24.76 3.36 -9.69
CA PHE A 282 25.90 3.93 -10.40
C PHE A 282 27.24 3.47 -9.79
N MET A 283 27.33 3.43 -8.47
CA MET A 283 28.51 2.94 -7.76
C MET A 283 28.75 1.43 -7.96
N PHE A 284 27.69 0.61 -8.10
CA PHE A 284 27.81 -0.79 -8.54
C PHE A 284 28.40 -0.87 -9.95
N ALA A 285 27.94 -0.03 -10.88
CA ALA A 285 28.50 0.01 -12.23
C ALA A 285 30.00 0.38 -12.21
N MET A 286 30.43 1.28 -11.32
CA MET A 286 31.85 1.66 -11.28
C MET A 286 32.77 0.56 -10.76
N ALA A 287 32.27 -0.34 -9.91
CA ALA A 287 33.01 -1.46 -9.32
C ALA A 287 34.42 -1.09 -8.83
N TRP A 288 34.56 0.07 -8.19
CA TRP A 288 35.81 0.46 -7.54
C TRP A 288 35.98 -0.27 -6.20
N PRO A 289 37.20 -0.35 -5.65
CA PRO A 289 37.42 -0.94 -4.34
C PRO A 289 36.53 -0.28 -3.28
N GLY A 290 35.77 -1.09 -2.54
CA GLY A 290 34.87 -0.62 -1.49
C GLY A 290 33.50 -0.09 -1.97
N THR A 291 33.28 0.16 -3.27
CA THR A 291 31.96 0.66 -3.72
C THR A 291 30.87 -0.38 -3.51
N MET A 292 31.19 -1.68 -3.57
CA MET A 292 30.22 -2.75 -3.33
C MET A 292 29.54 -2.64 -1.96
N TYR A 293 30.27 -2.30 -0.90
CA TYR A 293 29.70 -2.08 0.44
C TYR A 293 28.78 -0.85 0.48
N VAL A 294 29.24 0.28 -0.06
CA VAL A 294 28.49 1.54 -0.04
C VAL A 294 27.23 1.43 -0.91
N SER A 295 27.34 0.83 -2.10
CA SER A 295 26.21 0.59 -3.00
C SER A 295 25.16 -0.32 -2.35
N THR A 296 25.58 -1.39 -1.69
CA THR A 296 24.69 -2.32 -0.99
C THR A 296 23.93 -1.62 0.14
N LEU A 297 24.62 -0.76 0.90
CA LEU A 297 24.02 0.10 1.92
C LEU A 297 22.97 1.05 1.32
N LEU A 298 23.33 1.79 0.27
CA LEU A 298 22.45 2.80 -0.34
C LEU A 298 21.20 2.17 -0.96
N VAL A 299 21.38 1.07 -1.70
CA VAL A 299 20.26 0.32 -2.30
C VAL A 299 19.40 -0.32 -1.21
N GLY A 300 20.01 -0.89 -0.16
CA GLY A 300 19.29 -1.43 0.99
C GLY A 300 18.41 -0.39 1.69
N LEU A 301 18.97 0.78 2.04
CA LEU A 301 18.23 1.88 2.67
C LEU A 301 17.08 2.36 1.78
N GLY A 302 17.37 2.64 0.51
CA GLY A 302 16.37 3.18 -0.41
C GLY A 302 15.25 2.19 -0.72
N TYR A 303 15.58 0.91 -0.94
CA TYR A 303 14.58 -0.14 -1.17
C TYR A 303 13.76 -0.41 0.09
N GLY A 304 14.38 -0.41 1.28
CA GLY A 304 13.66 -0.50 2.55
C GLY A 304 12.64 0.63 2.73
N ALA A 305 13.03 1.87 2.40
CA ALA A 305 12.15 3.03 2.50
C ALA A 305 10.91 2.93 1.57
N HIS A 306 11.03 2.28 0.40
CA HIS A 306 9.87 2.05 -0.48
C HIS A 306 8.75 1.28 0.26
N TRP A 307 9.10 0.24 1.01
CA TRP A 307 8.14 -0.61 1.71
C TRP A 307 7.42 0.08 2.87
N ALA A 308 7.98 1.16 3.42
CA ALA A 308 7.34 1.96 4.44
C ALA A 308 6.50 3.10 3.84
N ILE A 309 7.03 3.80 2.84
CA ILE A 309 6.44 5.05 2.33
C ILE A 309 5.29 4.79 1.35
N VAL A 310 5.38 3.75 0.52
CA VAL A 310 4.41 3.46 -0.53
C VAL A 310 3.02 3.07 0.02
N PRO A 311 2.87 2.13 0.99
CA PRO A 311 1.56 1.84 1.57
C PRO A 311 0.94 3.05 2.25
N ALA A 312 1.73 3.84 2.99
CA ALA A 312 1.27 5.08 3.60
C ALA A 312 0.77 6.07 2.53
N SER A 313 1.55 6.30 1.48
CA SER A 313 1.17 7.18 0.36
C SER A 313 -0.09 6.70 -0.37
N ALA A 314 -0.22 5.39 -0.61
CA ALA A 314 -1.40 4.83 -1.26
C ALA A 314 -2.67 5.00 -0.42
N SER A 315 -2.58 4.82 0.90
CA SER A 315 -3.71 5.02 1.82
C SER A 315 -4.16 6.49 1.87
N GLU A 316 -3.23 7.44 1.84
CA GLU A 316 -3.53 8.88 1.85
C GLU A 316 -4.08 9.39 0.52
N LEU A 317 -3.64 8.82 -0.62
CA LEU A 317 -4.09 9.27 -1.94
C LEU A 317 -5.47 8.69 -2.31
N PHE A 318 -5.72 7.44 -1.95
CA PHE A 318 -6.87 6.66 -2.45
C PHE A 318 -7.85 6.20 -1.35
N GLY A 319 -7.57 6.51 -0.09
CA GLY A 319 -8.42 6.17 1.04
C GLY A 319 -8.21 4.75 1.57
N LEU A 320 -8.86 4.45 2.70
CA LEU A 320 -8.69 3.19 3.44
C LEU A 320 -9.73 2.14 3.07
N ARG A 321 -10.91 2.56 2.59
CA ARG A 321 -12.05 1.66 2.38
C ARG A 321 -11.74 0.47 1.47
N ASN A 322 -11.05 0.70 0.35
CA ASN A 322 -10.65 -0.36 -0.59
C ASN A 322 -9.12 -0.54 -0.63
N PHE A 323 -8.43 -0.17 0.45
CA PHE A 323 -6.97 -0.13 0.49
C PHE A 323 -6.33 -1.48 0.16
N GLY A 324 -6.85 -2.58 0.71
CA GLY A 324 -6.29 -3.91 0.48
C GLY A 324 -6.27 -4.29 -1.01
N ALA A 325 -7.35 -4.05 -1.75
CA ALA A 325 -7.39 -4.30 -3.19
C ALA A 325 -6.44 -3.36 -3.96
N LEU A 326 -6.49 -2.06 -3.66
CA LEU A 326 -5.65 -1.04 -4.31
C LEU A 326 -4.16 -1.30 -4.12
N TYR A 327 -3.76 -1.59 -2.89
CA TYR A 327 -2.37 -1.85 -2.55
C TYR A 327 -1.89 -3.17 -3.12
N ASN A 328 -2.70 -4.23 -3.08
CA ASN A 328 -2.34 -5.51 -3.72
C ASN A 328 -2.08 -5.33 -5.22
N PHE A 329 -2.91 -4.57 -5.94
CA PHE A 329 -2.63 -4.24 -7.34
C PHE A 329 -1.31 -3.48 -7.49
N LEU A 330 -1.09 -2.49 -6.62
CA LEU A 330 0.14 -1.71 -6.65
C LEU A 330 1.38 -2.59 -6.42
N THR A 331 1.31 -3.58 -5.53
CA THR A 331 2.42 -4.51 -5.27
C THR A 331 2.78 -5.41 -6.45
N ILE A 332 1.90 -5.60 -7.44
CA ILE A 332 2.20 -6.33 -8.69
C ILE A 332 3.36 -5.66 -9.46
N ALA A 333 3.59 -4.35 -9.23
CA ALA A 333 4.72 -3.64 -9.79
C ALA A 333 6.08 -4.27 -9.43
N ASN A 334 6.23 -4.85 -8.22
CA ASN A 334 7.49 -5.47 -7.78
C ASN A 334 7.88 -6.72 -8.58
N PRO A 335 7.04 -7.77 -8.65
CA PRO A 335 7.36 -8.94 -9.46
C PRO A 335 7.38 -8.63 -10.96
N ALA A 336 6.59 -7.66 -11.44
CA ALA A 336 6.73 -7.18 -12.82
C ALA A 336 8.13 -6.57 -13.05
N GLY A 337 8.60 -5.73 -12.13
CA GLY A 337 9.94 -5.14 -12.18
C GLY A 337 11.06 -6.18 -12.08
N SER A 338 11.00 -7.11 -11.11
CA SER A 338 12.02 -8.17 -10.99
C SER A 338 12.02 -9.09 -12.21
N LEU A 339 10.87 -9.48 -12.75
CA LEU A 339 10.85 -10.29 -13.98
C LEU A 339 11.53 -9.56 -15.16
N LEU A 340 11.23 -8.28 -15.36
CA LEU A 340 11.80 -7.50 -16.45
C LEU A 340 13.29 -7.23 -16.26
N PHE A 341 13.68 -6.77 -15.07
CA PHE A 341 15.03 -6.25 -14.83
C PHE A 341 16.00 -7.33 -14.35
N SER A 342 15.55 -8.23 -13.48
CA SER A 342 16.35 -9.36 -12.98
C SER A 342 16.31 -10.51 -13.98
N GLY A 343 15.12 -11.08 -14.20
CA GLY A 343 14.99 -12.34 -14.96
C GLY A 343 15.26 -12.23 -16.46
N ILE A 344 15.06 -11.05 -17.07
CA ILE A 344 15.31 -10.84 -18.50
C ILE A 344 16.60 -10.04 -18.70
N VAL A 345 16.65 -8.79 -18.22
CA VAL A 345 17.77 -7.89 -18.53
C VAL A 345 19.08 -8.34 -17.86
N ALA A 346 19.08 -8.56 -16.55
CA ALA A 346 20.31 -8.90 -15.81
C ALA A 346 20.84 -10.27 -16.23
N SER A 347 19.99 -11.30 -16.30
CA SER A 347 20.38 -12.63 -16.75
C SER A 347 20.92 -12.63 -18.18
N TYR A 348 20.24 -11.97 -19.13
CA TYR A 348 20.70 -11.91 -20.53
C TYR A 348 22.08 -11.23 -20.67
N ILE A 349 22.30 -10.11 -19.97
CA ILE A 349 23.59 -9.41 -20.01
C ILE A 349 24.68 -10.25 -19.38
N TYR A 350 24.41 -10.87 -18.22
CA TYR A 350 25.37 -11.72 -17.53
C TYR A 350 25.79 -12.91 -18.40
N ASP A 351 24.83 -13.66 -18.94
CA ASP A 351 25.07 -14.83 -19.79
C ASP A 351 25.83 -14.43 -21.06
N SER A 352 25.49 -13.29 -21.68
CA SER A 352 26.20 -12.80 -22.87
C SER A 352 27.66 -12.45 -22.59
N GLU A 353 27.97 -11.88 -21.42
CA GLU A 353 29.35 -11.61 -21.02
C GLU A 353 30.09 -12.90 -20.61
N ALA A 354 29.40 -13.85 -19.95
CA ALA A 354 29.95 -15.15 -19.61
C ALA A 354 30.37 -15.95 -20.86
N GLU A 355 29.54 -15.95 -21.91
CA GLU A 355 29.85 -16.60 -23.19
C GLU A 355 31.07 -16.00 -23.90
N LYS A 356 31.21 -14.67 -23.84
CA LYS A 356 32.38 -13.97 -24.41
C LYS A 356 33.66 -14.36 -23.67
N GLN A 357 33.60 -14.50 -22.35
CA GLN A 357 34.74 -14.91 -21.51
C GLN A 357 35.10 -16.39 -21.70
N ALA A 358 34.10 -17.24 -21.94
CA ALA A 358 34.30 -18.65 -22.31
C ALA A 358 34.88 -18.86 -23.72
N GLY A 359 35.29 -17.79 -24.42
CA GLY A 359 36.01 -17.86 -25.69
C GLY A 359 35.12 -18.12 -26.91
N GLY A 360 33.80 -17.93 -26.82
CA GLY A 360 32.89 -18.09 -27.95
C GLY A 360 32.86 -19.50 -28.54
N PHE A 361 33.20 -20.53 -27.75
CA PHE A 361 33.10 -21.92 -28.18
C PHE A 361 31.63 -22.32 -28.35
N ARG A 362 31.08 -22.07 -29.54
CA ARG A 362 29.89 -22.78 -30.01
C ARG A 362 30.33 -24.21 -30.30
N PRO A 363 29.90 -25.24 -29.56
CA PRO A 363 30.17 -26.62 -29.94
C PRO A 363 29.54 -26.83 -31.33
N SER A 364 30.39 -26.83 -32.35
CA SER A 364 29.97 -27.01 -33.76
C SER A 364 29.66 -28.47 -34.06
N SER A 365 29.88 -29.36 -33.08
CA SER A 365 29.63 -30.79 -33.17
C SER A 365 28.78 -31.25 -31.99
N VAL A 366 27.84 -32.16 -32.28
CA VAL A 366 26.98 -32.83 -31.29
C VAL A 366 27.82 -33.51 -30.20
N LEU A 367 29.06 -33.92 -30.52
CA LEU A 367 30.00 -34.55 -29.60
C LEU A 367 30.61 -33.56 -28.58
N GLY A 368 30.80 -32.29 -28.96
CA GLY A 368 31.28 -31.25 -28.03
C GLY A 368 30.25 -30.92 -26.93
N LEU A 369 28.96 -30.99 -27.27
CA LEU A 369 27.85 -30.79 -26.32
C LEU A 369 27.78 -31.90 -25.24
N PHE A 370 28.18 -33.13 -25.58
CA PHE A 370 28.22 -34.25 -24.63
C PHE A 370 29.51 -34.32 -23.79
N LEU A 371 30.59 -33.66 -24.21
CA LEU A 371 31.90 -33.71 -23.54
C LEU A 371 32.21 -32.48 -22.68
N THR A 372 31.55 -31.34 -22.92
CA THR A 372 31.54 -30.24 -21.95
C THR A 372 30.56 -30.59 -20.85
N SER A 373 31.07 -31.28 -19.83
CA SER A 373 30.40 -31.41 -18.53
C SER A 373 29.91 -30.04 -18.06
N ASP A 374 28.59 -29.92 -17.88
CA ASP A 374 27.75 -29.13 -16.94
C ASP A 374 28.38 -28.05 -16.00
N GLU A 375 29.52 -27.46 -16.32
CA GLU A 375 30.07 -26.33 -15.57
C GLU A 375 29.28 -25.06 -15.99
N PRO A 376 28.54 -24.42 -15.06
CA PRO A 376 27.78 -23.22 -15.38
C PRO A 376 28.76 -22.13 -15.85
N LEU A 377 28.41 -21.43 -16.94
CA LEU A 377 29.25 -20.31 -17.40
C LEU A 377 29.26 -19.21 -16.33
N VAL A 378 30.42 -19.02 -15.70
CA VAL A 378 30.63 -17.95 -14.70
C VAL A 378 31.23 -16.74 -15.40
N CYS A 379 30.65 -15.56 -15.14
CA CYS A 379 31.19 -14.30 -15.60
C CYS A 379 31.99 -13.64 -14.48
N MET A 380 33.25 -13.30 -14.77
CA MET A 380 34.14 -12.63 -13.83
C MET A 380 34.49 -11.21 -14.30
N GLY A 381 34.59 -10.31 -13.34
CA GLY A 381 34.97 -8.92 -13.55
C GLY A 381 33.80 -7.94 -13.66
N ARG A 382 34.18 -6.66 -13.72
CA ARG A 382 33.24 -5.53 -13.73
C ARG A 382 32.23 -5.56 -14.89
N SER A 383 32.59 -6.14 -16.04
CA SER A 383 31.76 -6.14 -17.24
C SER A 383 30.42 -6.85 -17.06
N CYS A 384 30.36 -7.88 -16.19
CA CYS A 384 29.20 -8.76 -16.02
C CYS A 384 27.93 -8.01 -15.60
N PHE A 385 28.06 -7.02 -14.71
CA PHE A 385 26.94 -6.22 -14.22
C PHE A 385 27.06 -4.72 -14.51
N PHE A 386 28.07 -4.31 -15.29
CA PHE A 386 28.29 -2.90 -15.61
C PHE A 386 27.08 -2.27 -16.28
N LEU A 387 26.66 -2.85 -17.41
CA LEU A 387 25.56 -2.32 -18.21
C LEU A 387 24.23 -2.42 -17.46
N THR A 388 23.98 -3.56 -16.81
CA THR A 388 22.80 -3.78 -15.97
C THR A 388 22.70 -2.70 -14.89
N SER A 389 23.76 -2.48 -14.13
CA SER A 389 23.77 -1.48 -13.04
C SER A 389 23.59 -0.05 -13.56
N LEU A 390 24.14 0.27 -14.75
CA LEU A 390 23.94 1.58 -15.38
C LEU A 390 22.48 1.78 -15.82
N MET A 391 21.86 0.76 -16.41
CA MET A 391 20.44 0.78 -16.76
C MET A 391 19.57 0.96 -15.52
N LEU A 392 19.82 0.20 -14.46
CA LEU A 392 19.08 0.31 -13.19
C LEU A 392 19.21 1.70 -12.56
N SER A 393 20.39 2.33 -12.62
CA SER A 393 20.61 3.71 -12.17
C SER A 393 19.73 4.69 -12.97
N GLY A 394 19.73 4.57 -14.30
CA GLY A 394 18.85 5.36 -15.17
C GLY A 394 17.36 5.19 -14.87
N LEU A 395 16.92 3.94 -14.64
CA LEU A 395 15.54 3.65 -14.26
C LEU A 395 15.16 4.25 -12.90
N CYS A 396 16.06 4.24 -11.92
CA CYS A 396 15.85 4.92 -10.64
C CYS A 396 15.71 6.44 -10.81
N ILE A 397 16.48 7.06 -11.71
CA ILE A 397 16.34 8.50 -12.02
C ILE A 397 14.98 8.77 -12.64
N VAL A 398 14.54 7.95 -13.59
CA VAL A 398 13.19 8.07 -14.17
C VAL A 398 12.12 7.88 -13.10
N ALA A 399 12.28 6.91 -12.19
CA ALA A 399 11.37 6.71 -11.06
C ALA A 399 11.30 7.96 -10.17
N ALA A 400 12.45 8.56 -9.84
CA ALA A 400 12.53 9.79 -9.07
C ALA A 400 11.83 10.97 -9.77
N ILE A 401 11.93 11.07 -11.10
CA ILE A 401 11.20 12.09 -11.87
C ILE A 401 9.70 11.86 -11.79
N LEU A 402 9.23 10.62 -11.96
CA LEU A 402 7.81 10.26 -11.84
C LEU A 402 7.25 10.57 -10.45
N THR A 403 8.01 10.28 -9.38
CA THR A 403 7.61 10.62 -8.01
C THR A 403 7.61 12.12 -7.77
N ILE A 404 8.59 12.87 -8.30
CA ILE A 404 8.60 14.33 -8.23
C ILE A 404 7.37 14.93 -8.93
N ILE A 405 6.98 14.41 -10.11
CA ILE A 405 5.75 14.81 -10.78
C ILE A 405 4.53 14.51 -9.89
N LEU A 406 4.50 13.35 -9.24
CA LEU A 406 3.46 13.00 -8.28
C LEU A 406 3.42 13.98 -7.09
N VAL A 407 4.56 14.37 -6.53
CA VAL A 407 4.68 15.38 -5.46
C VAL A 407 4.05 16.70 -5.90
N PHE A 408 4.40 17.21 -7.09
CA PHE A 408 3.82 18.46 -7.58
C PHE A 408 2.31 18.37 -7.76
N ARG A 409 1.80 17.23 -8.24
CA ARG A 409 0.37 17.00 -8.41
C ARG A 409 -0.37 16.87 -7.10
N THR A 410 0.21 16.25 -6.07
CA THR A 410 -0.44 15.98 -4.78
C THR A 410 -0.23 17.08 -3.76
N ARG A 411 0.68 18.03 -3.99
CA ARG A 411 0.99 19.14 -3.08
C ARG A 411 -0.26 19.83 -2.54
N THR A 412 -1.22 20.20 -3.40
CA THR A 412 -2.47 20.88 -2.99
C THR A 412 -3.32 20.04 -2.03
N VAL A 413 -3.28 18.71 -2.16
CA VAL A 413 -4.03 17.78 -1.32
C VAL A 413 -3.39 17.70 0.06
N TYR A 414 -2.07 17.52 0.12
CA TYR A 414 -1.32 17.48 1.38
C TYR A 414 -1.40 18.81 2.14
N THR A 415 -1.34 19.96 1.45
CA THR A 415 -1.53 21.26 2.10
C THR A 415 -2.94 21.43 2.67
N HIS A 416 -3.97 20.83 2.05
CA HIS A 416 -5.33 20.89 2.58
C HIS A 416 -5.55 19.94 3.76
N LEU A 417 -4.92 18.75 3.75
CA LEU A 417 -5.02 17.75 4.81
C LEU A 417 -4.23 18.15 6.07
N TYR A 418 -3.02 18.69 5.90
CA TYR A 418 -2.08 18.93 7.00
C TYR A 418 -1.75 20.42 7.23
N GLY A 419 -2.10 21.32 6.30
CA GLY A 419 -1.82 22.76 6.45
C GLY A 419 -2.72 23.48 7.45
N ASN A 420 -3.95 22.98 7.68
CA ASN A 420 -4.87 23.55 8.66
C ASN A 420 -4.53 23.19 10.12
N SER A 421 -3.56 22.31 10.35
CA SER A 421 -3.10 21.91 11.68
C SER A 421 -2.06 22.88 12.27
N SER A 422 -1.75 23.98 11.56
CA SER A 422 -0.69 24.94 11.92
C SER A 422 -1.20 26.37 12.12
N VAL A 423 -2.40 26.52 12.67
CA VAL A 423 -2.92 27.82 13.14
C VAL A 423 -3.15 27.77 14.64
#